data_AF-A0A0F0L0V8-F1
#
_entry.id   AF-A0A0F0L0V8-F1
#
_cell.length_a   1.000
_cell.length_b   1.000
_cell.length_c   1.000
_cell.angle_alpha   90.00
_cell.angle_beta   90.00
_cell.angle_gamma   90.00
#
_symmetry.space_group_name_H-M   'P 1'
#
loop_
_entity.id
_entity.type
_entity.pdbx_description
1 polymer ?
#
loop_
_entity_poly.entity_id
_entity_poly.type
_entity_poly.pdbx_seq_one_letter_code
_entity_poly.pdbx_strand_id
1 'polypeptide(L)'
;MSIAPWFDAAAEFERPLLERNAPLAELHRQAQLDGAARLRAAGSLRAPSPWQGTTSVSGMRQAIVEAEVYALLREYAAQAAAVTDGADSARWTALVDEGLTRSRRGLLVDEVRDSAAGALLLRDSWGLRPVVPNAPVIDCACGYAESGVIAKGLCIECGELVVRRWSAEELRLLALVPKYRARVEEILSDTEARQKKQIGVPSDAPISDVASKRARGGRALGRLRRSGRRLLVAGRDLPSERWKQLAALTAKALQIQVGAEGRRAGRRGLGAAGLAALAVKSDDAIHG
;
A
#
# COMPACT_ATOMS: atom_id res chain seq x y z
N MET A 1 15.56 -20.57 -0.72
CA MET A 1 15.17 -21.24 0.54
C MET A 1 13.72 -20.86 0.85
N SER A 2 12.87 -21.80 1.26
CA SER A 2 11.46 -21.53 1.58
C SER A 2 11.34 -20.56 2.76
N ILE A 3 10.34 -19.69 2.77
CA ILE A 3 10.02 -18.78 3.89
C ILE A 3 9.28 -19.50 5.03
N ALA A 4 8.72 -20.68 4.74
CA ALA A 4 7.92 -21.45 5.69
C ALA A 4 8.68 -21.82 6.99
N PRO A 5 9.94 -22.32 6.93
CA PRO A 5 10.68 -22.65 8.15
C PRO A 5 10.93 -21.47 9.08
N TRP A 6 11.07 -20.25 8.54
CA TRP A 6 11.19 -19.05 9.36
C TRP A 6 9.86 -18.68 10.01
N PHE A 7 8.77 -18.76 9.26
CA PHE A 7 7.44 -18.47 9.80
C PHE A 7 7.09 -19.42 10.95
N ASP A 8 7.42 -20.70 10.82
CA ASP A 8 7.20 -21.71 11.86
C ASP A 8 8.05 -21.41 13.10
N ALA A 9 9.35 -21.11 12.94
CA ALA A 9 10.23 -20.73 14.04
C ALA A 9 9.76 -19.46 14.78
N ALA A 10 9.26 -18.46 14.04
CA ALA A 10 8.71 -17.25 14.64
C ALA A 10 7.39 -17.54 15.39
N ALA A 11 6.52 -18.41 14.86
CA ALA A 11 5.31 -18.85 15.54
C ALA A 11 5.60 -19.70 16.80
N GLU A 12 6.69 -20.46 16.81
CA GLU A 12 7.20 -21.17 18.00
C GLU A 12 7.74 -20.21 19.07
N PHE A 13 8.27 -19.05 18.70
CA PHE A 13 8.62 -17.99 19.64
C PHE A 13 7.39 -17.25 20.19
N GLU A 14 6.44 -16.90 19.33
CA GLU A 14 5.27 -16.11 19.70
C GLU A 14 4.32 -16.86 20.66
N ARG A 15 4.14 -18.18 20.49
CA ARG A 15 3.22 -19.00 21.31
C ARG A 15 3.55 -18.96 22.82
N PRO A 16 4.76 -19.35 23.27
CA PRO A 16 5.12 -19.28 24.69
C PRO A 16 5.15 -17.86 25.24
N LEU A 17 5.33 -16.84 24.38
CA LEU A 17 5.26 -15.44 24.79
C LEU A 17 3.83 -15.02 25.12
N LEU A 18 2.88 -15.37 24.27
CA LEU A 18 1.45 -15.14 24.55
C LEU A 18 0.99 -15.93 25.79
N GLU A 19 1.45 -17.16 25.98
CA GLU A 19 1.09 -17.97 27.16
C GLU A 19 1.55 -17.34 28.48
N ARG A 20 2.76 -16.74 28.52
CA ARG A 20 3.31 -16.13 29.74
C ARG A 20 2.94 -14.66 29.95
N ASN A 21 2.48 -13.96 28.92
CA ASN A 21 2.15 -12.54 28.96
C ASN A 21 0.64 -12.32 28.76
N ALA A 22 -0.11 -12.36 29.86
CA ALA A 22 -1.57 -12.23 29.82
C ALA A 22 -2.08 -10.91 29.19
N PRO A 23 -1.49 -9.72 29.45
CA PRO A 23 -1.84 -8.49 28.74
C PRO A 23 -1.65 -8.58 27.21
N LEU A 24 -0.56 -9.18 26.74
CA LEU A 24 -0.31 -9.36 25.32
C LEU A 24 -1.28 -10.39 24.69
N ALA A 25 -1.61 -11.46 25.41
CA ALA A 25 -2.59 -12.46 24.96
C ALA A 25 -4.01 -11.87 24.80
N GLU A 26 -4.44 -11.02 25.74
CA GLU A 26 -5.70 -10.27 25.65
C GLU A 26 -5.72 -9.38 24.41
N LEU A 27 -4.67 -8.57 24.23
CA LEU A 27 -4.51 -7.70 23.07
C LEU A 27 -4.55 -8.49 21.76
N HIS A 28 -3.85 -9.63 21.71
CA HIS A 28 -3.83 -10.52 20.55
C HIS A 28 -5.23 -11.04 20.22
N ARG A 29 -5.99 -11.53 21.21
CA ARG A 29 -7.35 -12.02 20.99
C ARG A 29 -8.30 -10.91 20.49
N GLN A 30 -8.20 -9.72 21.05
CA GLN A 30 -8.98 -8.57 20.60
C GLN A 30 -8.64 -8.22 19.14
N ALA A 31 -7.34 -8.16 18.81
CA ALA A 31 -6.87 -7.92 17.45
C ALA A 31 -7.32 -9.00 16.46
N GLN A 32 -7.42 -10.27 16.87
CA GLN A 32 -7.97 -11.34 16.03
C GLN A 32 -9.42 -11.06 15.63
N LEU A 33 -10.28 -10.74 16.60
CA LEU A 33 -11.71 -10.49 16.40
C LEU A 33 -11.95 -9.23 15.56
N ASP A 34 -11.32 -8.12 15.94
CA ASP A 34 -11.45 -6.83 15.25
C ASP A 34 -10.85 -6.90 13.83
N GLY A 35 -9.71 -7.58 13.69
CA GLY A 35 -9.04 -7.80 12.42
C GLY A 35 -9.90 -8.57 11.44
N ALA A 36 -10.53 -9.66 11.87
CA ALA A 36 -11.42 -10.45 11.00
C ALA A 36 -12.59 -9.61 10.44
N ALA A 37 -13.19 -8.75 11.27
CA ALA A 37 -14.26 -7.86 10.83
C ALA A 37 -13.78 -6.81 9.82
N ARG A 38 -12.64 -6.18 10.10
CA ARG A 38 -12.04 -5.16 9.23
C ARG A 38 -11.57 -5.72 7.89
N LEU A 39 -10.97 -6.92 7.89
CA LEU A 39 -10.56 -7.60 6.67
C LEU A 39 -11.74 -8.01 5.79
N ARG A 40 -12.87 -8.44 6.38
CA ARG A 40 -14.12 -8.65 5.63
C ARG A 40 -14.62 -7.35 4.97
N ALA A 41 -14.59 -6.23 5.70
CA ALA A 41 -14.97 -4.93 5.17
C ALA A 41 -14.01 -4.46 4.06
N ALA A 42 -12.70 -4.60 4.25
CA ALA A 42 -11.70 -4.29 3.22
C ALA A 42 -11.90 -5.16 1.97
N GLY A 43 -12.18 -6.46 2.17
CA GLY A 43 -12.48 -7.40 1.11
C GLY A 43 -13.77 -7.09 0.34
N SER A 44 -14.68 -6.25 0.85
CA SER A 44 -15.88 -5.84 0.11
C SER A 44 -15.69 -4.51 -0.64
N LEU A 45 -14.59 -3.80 -0.39
CA LEU A 45 -14.30 -2.54 -1.07
C LEU A 45 -14.08 -2.78 -2.57
N ARG A 46 -14.83 -2.02 -3.37
CA ARG A 46 -14.62 -1.94 -4.82
C ARG A 46 -13.78 -0.71 -5.12
N ALA A 47 -12.66 -0.93 -5.79
CA ALA A 47 -11.89 0.14 -6.42
C ALA A 47 -12.61 0.56 -7.71
N PRO A 48 -13.07 1.81 -7.88
CA PRO A 48 -13.55 2.25 -9.18
C PRO A 48 -12.37 2.48 -10.14
N SER A 49 -12.67 2.58 -11.44
CA SER A 49 -11.73 3.20 -12.36
C SER A 49 -11.48 4.65 -11.88
N PRO A 50 -10.23 5.11 -11.77
CA PRO A 50 -9.03 4.57 -12.44
C PRO A 50 -8.03 3.80 -11.57
N TRP A 51 -8.29 3.51 -10.29
CA TRP A 51 -7.31 2.84 -9.41
C TRP A 51 -6.94 1.41 -9.83
N GLN A 52 -7.70 0.82 -10.74
CA GLN A 52 -7.39 -0.49 -11.36
C GLN A 52 -6.39 -0.39 -12.51
N GLY A 53 -5.80 0.78 -12.78
CA GLY A 53 -4.93 0.99 -13.94
C GLY A 53 -3.63 0.17 -13.95
N THR A 54 -3.18 -0.34 -12.79
CA THR A 54 -1.91 -1.10 -12.67
C THR A 54 -2.10 -2.59 -12.37
N THR A 55 -3.35 -3.07 -12.28
CA THR A 55 -3.64 -4.46 -11.91
C THR A 55 -5.09 -4.86 -12.21
N SER A 56 -5.38 -6.16 -12.25
CA SER A 56 -6.74 -6.65 -12.36
C SER A 56 -7.61 -6.25 -11.15
N VAL A 57 -8.94 -6.30 -11.31
CA VAL A 57 -9.91 -6.09 -10.20
C VAL A 57 -9.57 -6.98 -9.01
N SER A 58 -9.27 -8.26 -9.27
CA SER A 58 -8.91 -9.23 -8.23
C SER A 58 -7.59 -8.88 -7.54
N GLY A 59 -6.57 -8.46 -8.29
CA GLY A 59 -5.29 -8.02 -7.75
C GLY A 59 -5.40 -6.72 -6.95
N MET A 60 -6.29 -5.81 -7.33
CA MET A 60 -6.58 -4.60 -6.55
C MET A 60 -7.28 -4.94 -5.24
N ARG A 61 -8.25 -5.86 -5.26
CA ARG A 61 -8.93 -6.36 -4.05
C ARG A 61 -7.94 -6.97 -3.07
N GLN A 62 -7.03 -7.81 -3.56
CA GLN A 62 -5.95 -8.38 -2.75
C GLN A 62 -5.07 -7.28 -2.15
N ALA A 63 -4.64 -6.30 -2.94
CA ALA A 63 -3.80 -5.21 -2.45
C ALA A 63 -4.49 -4.35 -1.37
N ILE A 64 -5.81 -4.15 -1.46
CA ILE A 64 -6.60 -3.46 -0.41
C ILE A 64 -6.58 -4.28 0.89
N VAL A 65 -6.76 -5.60 0.80
CA VAL A 65 -6.67 -6.49 1.97
C VAL A 65 -5.27 -6.42 2.58
N GLU A 66 -4.20 -6.49 1.76
CA GLU A 66 -2.82 -6.34 2.23
C GLU A 66 -2.57 -5.01 2.95
N ALA A 67 -3.12 -3.90 2.43
CA ALA A 67 -3.02 -2.59 3.08
C ALA A 67 -3.73 -2.56 4.45
N GLU A 68 -4.89 -3.23 4.56
CA GLU A 68 -5.62 -3.34 5.84
C GLU A 68 -4.87 -4.22 6.85
N VAL A 69 -4.27 -5.33 6.39
CA VAL A 69 -3.40 -6.18 7.24
C VAL A 69 -2.25 -5.36 7.82
N TYR A 70 -1.56 -4.58 7.01
CA TYR A 70 -0.50 -3.72 7.52
C TYR A 70 -1.00 -2.74 8.57
N ALA A 71 -2.14 -2.08 8.32
CA ALA A 71 -2.71 -1.13 9.26
C ALA A 71 -3.03 -1.81 10.61
N LEU A 72 -3.66 -2.99 10.57
CA LEU A 72 -3.94 -3.81 11.75
C LEU A 72 -2.68 -4.20 12.51
N LEU A 73 -1.66 -4.70 11.82
CA LEU A 73 -0.40 -5.13 12.45
C LEU A 73 0.35 -3.97 13.07
N ARG A 74 0.33 -2.79 12.45
CA ARG A 74 0.95 -1.58 13.01
C ARG A 74 0.20 -1.06 14.25
N GLU A 75 -1.13 -1.09 14.22
CA GLU A 75 -1.96 -0.74 15.37
C GLU A 75 -1.75 -1.73 16.53
N TYR A 76 -1.62 -3.02 16.23
CA TYR A 76 -1.25 -4.04 17.19
C TYR A 76 0.16 -3.79 17.76
N ALA A 77 1.16 -3.55 16.91
CA ALA A 77 2.53 -3.34 17.33
C ALA A 77 2.69 -2.13 18.27
N ALA A 78 1.99 -1.03 17.98
CA ALA A 78 1.98 0.16 18.83
C ALA A 78 1.42 -0.13 20.24
N GLN A 79 0.43 -1.01 20.35
CA GLN A 79 -0.16 -1.40 21.65
C GLN A 79 0.69 -2.46 22.35
N ALA A 80 1.20 -3.44 21.60
CA ALA A 80 2.05 -4.52 22.10
C ALA A 80 3.35 -3.99 22.72
N ALA A 81 3.91 -2.91 22.15
CA ALA A 81 5.11 -2.26 22.68
C ALA A 81 4.95 -1.74 24.12
N ALA A 82 3.72 -1.45 24.57
CA ALA A 82 3.46 -0.99 25.94
C ALA A 82 3.40 -2.14 26.97
N VAL A 83 3.23 -3.38 26.51
CA VAL A 83 3.00 -4.55 27.37
C VAL A 83 4.03 -5.66 27.18
N THR A 84 4.98 -5.47 26.26
CA THR A 84 6.08 -6.40 26.00
C THR A 84 7.35 -5.86 26.62
N ASP A 85 8.13 -6.70 27.29
CA ASP A 85 9.42 -6.27 27.81
C ASP A 85 10.44 -6.02 26.68
N GLY A 86 11.52 -5.30 27.03
CA GLY A 86 12.56 -4.93 26.06
C GLY A 86 13.36 -6.13 25.54
N ALA A 87 13.51 -7.20 26.32
CA ALA A 87 14.29 -8.38 25.93
C ALA A 87 13.54 -9.20 24.88
N ASP A 88 12.25 -9.42 25.08
CA ASP A 88 11.39 -10.11 24.13
C ASP A 88 11.18 -9.28 22.85
N SER A 89 11.08 -7.95 22.95
CA SER A 89 11.04 -7.06 21.78
C SER A 89 12.34 -7.11 20.97
N ALA A 90 13.51 -7.17 21.63
CA ALA A 90 14.80 -7.30 20.96
C ALA A 90 14.95 -8.68 20.28
N ARG A 91 14.52 -9.76 20.95
CA ARG A 91 14.51 -11.12 20.38
C ARG A 91 13.60 -11.21 19.17
N TRP A 92 12.41 -10.61 19.24
CA TRP A 92 11.49 -10.51 18.11
C TRP A 92 12.14 -9.81 16.92
N THR A 93 12.75 -8.65 17.15
CA THR A 93 13.43 -7.88 16.10
C THR A 93 14.54 -8.70 15.42
N ALA A 94 15.34 -9.42 16.21
CA ALA A 94 16.39 -10.30 15.67
C ALA A 94 15.83 -11.45 14.81
N LEU A 95 14.74 -12.09 15.25
CA LEU A 95 14.05 -13.13 14.48
C LEU A 95 13.50 -12.60 13.15
N VAL A 96 12.93 -11.40 13.17
CA VAL A 96 12.44 -10.71 11.98
C VAL A 96 13.60 -10.43 11.01
N ASP A 97 14.70 -9.85 11.48
CA ASP A 97 15.86 -9.52 10.64
C ASP A 97 16.50 -10.77 10.01
N GLU A 98 16.58 -11.87 10.75
CA GLU A 98 17.02 -13.17 10.24
C GLU A 98 16.11 -13.69 9.13
N GLY A 99 14.79 -13.62 9.33
CA GLY A 99 13.80 -14.02 8.33
C GLY A 99 13.87 -13.20 7.06
N LEU A 100 14.00 -11.88 7.20
CA LEU A 100 14.12 -10.95 6.08
C LEU A 100 15.39 -11.24 5.28
N THR A 101 16.51 -11.43 5.95
CA THR A 101 17.80 -11.81 5.33
C THR A 101 17.67 -13.11 4.51
N ARG A 102 16.93 -14.10 5.04
CA ARG A 102 16.72 -15.40 4.37
C ARG A 102 15.72 -15.35 3.22
N SER A 103 14.71 -14.49 3.31
CA SER A 103 13.57 -14.50 2.38
C SER A 103 13.90 -13.92 0.99
N ARG A 104 14.91 -13.03 0.86
CA ARG A 104 15.28 -12.31 -0.39
C ARG A 104 14.09 -11.75 -1.17
N ARG A 105 12.99 -11.44 -0.49
CA ARG A 105 11.74 -10.98 -1.09
C ARG A 105 11.38 -9.67 -0.41
N GLY A 106 11.88 -8.59 -0.99
CA GLY A 106 11.82 -7.21 -0.53
C GLY A 106 10.42 -6.60 -0.37
N LEU A 107 9.34 -7.39 -0.51
CA LEU A 107 7.98 -6.86 -0.56
C LEU A 107 7.17 -6.96 0.73
N LEU A 108 7.63 -7.65 1.76
CA LEU A 108 6.96 -7.66 3.08
C LEU A 108 7.86 -7.12 4.20
N VAL A 109 9.01 -6.55 3.83
CA VAL A 109 10.05 -6.05 4.75
C VAL A 109 9.46 -5.04 5.72
N ASP A 110 8.73 -4.03 5.22
CA ASP A 110 8.20 -2.95 6.06
C ASP A 110 7.09 -3.44 7.00
N GLU A 111 6.27 -4.41 6.56
CA GLU A 111 5.17 -4.95 7.37
C GLU A 111 5.66 -5.79 8.54
N VAL A 112 6.76 -6.52 8.34
CA VAL A 112 7.35 -7.37 9.37
C VAL A 112 8.32 -6.57 10.25
N ARG A 113 9.09 -5.63 9.69
CA ARG A 113 9.99 -4.75 10.48
C ARG A 113 9.23 -3.84 11.44
N ASP A 114 8.08 -3.32 11.03
CA ASP A 114 7.24 -2.46 11.89
C ASP A 114 6.30 -3.27 12.81
N SER A 115 6.48 -4.59 12.92
CA SER A 115 5.60 -5.49 13.68
C SER A 115 6.09 -5.74 15.10
N ALA A 116 5.22 -6.32 15.93
CA ALA A 116 5.55 -6.82 17.26
C ALA A 116 5.24 -8.32 17.37
N ALA A 117 5.78 -8.97 18.38
CA ALA A 117 5.53 -10.38 18.63
C ALA A 117 4.02 -10.67 18.77
N GLY A 118 3.56 -11.72 18.11
CA GLY A 118 2.16 -12.10 17.90
C GLY A 118 1.63 -11.69 16.52
N ALA A 119 2.37 -10.88 15.75
CA ALA A 119 1.96 -10.46 14.41
C ALA A 119 1.84 -11.61 13.41
N LEU A 120 2.69 -12.65 13.49
CA LEU A 120 2.61 -13.76 12.53
C LEU A 120 1.47 -14.71 12.87
N LEU A 121 1.28 -15.04 14.15
CA LEU A 121 0.08 -15.75 14.62
C LEU A 121 -1.23 -15.00 14.28
N LEU A 122 -1.25 -13.66 14.37
CA LEU A 122 -2.38 -12.86 13.90
C LEU A 122 -2.65 -13.06 12.40
N ARG A 123 -1.61 -12.95 11.56
CA ARG A 123 -1.74 -13.20 10.11
C ARG A 123 -2.26 -14.60 9.81
N ASP A 124 -1.75 -15.60 10.51
CA ASP A 124 -2.20 -16.98 10.36
C ASP A 124 -3.69 -17.13 10.73
N SER A 125 -4.11 -16.52 11.84
CA SER A 125 -5.51 -16.54 12.27
C SER A 125 -6.48 -15.90 11.28
N TRP A 126 -6.00 -14.99 10.42
CA TRP A 126 -6.77 -14.38 9.34
C TRP A 126 -6.71 -15.15 8.02
N GLY A 127 -6.01 -16.29 7.99
CA GLY A 127 -5.80 -17.09 6.78
C GLY A 127 -4.81 -16.46 5.79
N LEU A 128 -3.92 -15.59 6.28
CA LEU A 128 -3.00 -14.78 5.47
C LEU A 128 -1.53 -15.14 5.72
N ARG A 129 -1.27 -16.43 5.95
CA ARG A 129 0.10 -16.95 5.95
C ARG A 129 0.77 -16.56 4.64
N PRO A 130 2.03 -16.09 4.68
CA PRO A 130 2.81 -15.87 3.46
C PRO A 130 2.91 -17.18 2.69
N VAL A 131 2.07 -17.35 1.68
CA VAL A 131 2.21 -18.46 0.73
C VAL A 131 3.51 -18.21 -0.01
N VAL A 132 4.34 -19.24 -0.23
CA VAL A 132 5.43 -19.16 -1.19
C VAL A 132 4.76 -19.04 -2.57
N PRO A 133 4.75 -17.87 -3.25
CA PRO A 133 4.13 -17.82 -4.57
C PRO A 133 4.84 -18.80 -5.51
N ASN A 134 4.03 -19.66 -6.13
CA ASN A 134 4.30 -20.28 -7.43
C ASN A 134 4.08 -19.26 -8.59
N ALA A 135 3.75 -18.01 -8.27
CA ALA A 135 3.45 -16.93 -9.21
C ALA A 135 4.73 -16.24 -9.71
N PRO A 136 4.74 -15.65 -10.92
CA PRO A 136 5.95 -15.18 -11.57
C PRO A 136 6.63 -14.13 -10.69
N VAL A 137 7.92 -14.35 -10.50
CA VAL A 137 8.86 -13.36 -9.97
C VAL A 137 8.61 -12.06 -10.76
N ILE A 138 8.36 -10.96 -10.05
CA ILE A 138 8.37 -9.64 -10.69
C ILE A 138 9.73 -9.53 -11.37
N ASP A 139 9.77 -9.36 -12.69
CA ASP A 139 11.03 -9.24 -13.43
C ASP A 139 11.69 -7.92 -13.06
N CYS A 140 12.49 -7.96 -12.00
CA CYS A 140 12.95 -6.77 -11.31
C CYS A 140 14.34 -6.37 -11.81
N ALA A 141 14.38 -5.46 -12.78
CA ALA A 141 15.65 -4.93 -13.28
C ALA A 141 16.36 -3.98 -12.29
N CYS A 142 15.69 -3.53 -11.21
CA CYS A 142 16.27 -2.55 -10.28
C CYS A 142 16.67 -3.12 -8.90
N GLY A 143 16.47 -4.41 -8.65
CA GLY A 143 16.78 -5.08 -7.38
C GLY A 143 15.86 -4.72 -6.19
N TYR A 144 14.91 -3.80 -6.35
CA TYR A 144 14.01 -3.36 -5.27
C TYR A 144 13.06 -4.46 -4.81
N ALA A 145 12.47 -5.24 -5.73
CA ALA A 145 11.55 -6.31 -5.37
C ALA A 145 12.24 -7.44 -4.58
N GLU A 146 13.56 -7.60 -4.75
CA GLU A 146 14.37 -8.62 -4.07
C GLU A 146 14.95 -8.12 -2.74
N SER A 147 15.54 -6.93 -2.74
CA SER A 147 16.33 -6.41 -1.61
C SER A 147 15.64 -5.33 -0.79
N GLY A 148 14.58 -4.71 -1.32
CA GLY A 148 13.98 -3.49 -0.76
C GLY A 148 14.83 -2.23 -0.94
N VAL A 149 16.03 -2.33 -1.52
CA VAL A 149 16.96 -1.21 -1.74
C VAL A 149 16.79 -0.65 -3.15
N ILE A 150 16.74 0.69 -3.27
CA ILE A 150 16.66 1.39 -4.55
C ILE A 150 18.06 1.90 -4.93
N ALA A 151 18.66 1.31 -5.97
CA ALA A 151 20.00 1.72 -6.42
C ALA A 151 20.00 3.05 -7.21
N LYS A 152 19.18 3.14 -8.28
CA LYS A 152 19.09 4.34 -9.15
C LYS A 152 17.66 4.87 -9.30
N GLY A 153 16.69 3.97 -9.34
CA GLY A 153 15.27 4.26 -9.50
C GLY A 153 14.48 2.95 -9.52
N LEU A 154 13.15 3.03 -9.49
CA LEU A 154 12.30 1.84 -9.66
C LEU A 154 12.13 1.53 -11.15
N CYS A 155 12.38 0.28 -11.54
CA CYS A 155 12.00 -0.23 -12.87
C CYS A 155 10.48 -0.11 -13.06
N ILE A 156 10.00 -0.30 -14.29
CA ILE A 156 8.58 -0.16 -14.65
C ILE A 156 7.72 -1.06 -13.74
N GLU A 157 8.12 -2.32 -13.60
CA GLU A 157 7.42 -3.35 -12.84
C GLU A 157 7.36 -3.00 -11.34
N CYS A 158 8.47 -2.50 -10.77
CA CYS A 158 8.50 -2.05 -9.39
C CYS A 158 7.74 -0.72 -9.19
N GLY A 159 7.75 0.16 -10.19
CA GLY A 159 6.97 1.40 -10.19
C GLY A 159 5.48 1.10 -10.12
N GLU A 160 4.97 0.25 -11.00
CA GLU A 160 3.57 -0.17 -11.04
C GLU A 160 3.13 -0.89 -9.78
N LEU A 161 3.99 -1.75 -9.24
CA LEU A 161 3.77 -2.42 -7.97
C LEU A 161 3.61 -1.44 -6.81
N VAL A 162 4.50 -0.45 -6.71
CA VAL A 162 4.42 0.59 -5.68
C VAL A 162 3.16 1.44 -5.89
N VAL A 163 2.81 1.80 -7.13
CA VAL A 163 1.55 2.51 -7.44
C VAL A 163 0.32 1.70 -7.04
N ARG A 164 0.32 0.37 -7.25
CA ARG A 164 -0.76 -0.53 -6.81
C ARG A 164 -0.92 -0.50 -5.29
N ARG A 165 0.19 -0.59 -4.54
CA ARG A 165 0.18 -0.49 -3.07
C ARG A 165 -0.25 0.87 -2.59
N TRP A 166 0.21 1.93 -3.24
CA TRP A 166 -0.19 3.29 -2.93
C TRP A 166 -1.68 3.50 -3.17
N SER A 167 -2.21 2.97 -4.26
CA SER A 167 -3.63 2.96 -4.61
C SER A 167 -4.47 2.21 -3.58
N ALA A 168 -3.98 1.06 -3.10
CA ALA A 168 -4.65 0.27 -2.07
C ALA A 168 -4.73 1.02 -0.74
N GLU A 169 -3.61 1.58 -0.29
CA GLU A 169 -3.57 2.39 0.94
C GLU A 169 -4.47 3.62 0.79
N GLU A 170 -4.46 4.29 -0.35
CA GLU A 170 -5.33 5.45 -0.61
C GLU A 170 -6.83 5.07 -0.54
N LEU A 171 -7.23 3.97 -1.15
CA LEU A 171 -8.63 3.50 -1.11
C LEU A 171 -9.06 3.11 0.31
N ARG A 172 -8.18 2.45 1.07
CA ARG A 172 -8.39 2.13 2.48
C ARG A 172 -8.62 3.40 3.30
N LEU A 173 -7.76 4.41 3.14
CA LEU A 173 -7.91 5.70 3.83
C LEU A 173 -9.18 6.44 3.41
N LEU A 174 -9.52 6.43 2.11
CA LEU A 174 -10.72 7.08 1.59
C LEU A 174 -12.01 6.42 2.08
N ALA A 175 -12.01 5.11 2.37
CA ALA A 175 -13.15 4.43 2.97
C ALA A 175 -13.53 4.99 4.36
N LEU A 176 -12.55 5.57 5.08
CA LEU A 176 -12.79 6.21 6.38
C LEU A 176 -13.45 7.59 6.25
N VAL A 177 -13.47 8.18 5.05
CA VAL A 177 -14.01 9.53 4.78
C VAL A 177 -14.93 9.54 3.55
N PRO A 178 -16.10 8.87 3.59
CA PRO A 178 -16.91 8.62 2.39
C PRO A 178 -17.31 9.86 1.59
N LYS A 179 -17.62 10.98 2.27
CA LYS A 179 -17.95 12.26 1.60
C LYS A 179 -16.76 12.82 0.82
N TYR A 180 -15.54 12.71 1.37
CA TYR A 180 -14.33 13.14 0.69
C TYR A 180 -13.99 12.18 -0.47
N ARG A 181 -14.14 10.88 -0.25
CA ARG A 181 -13.99 9.83 -1.26
C ARG A 181 -14.82 10.09 -2.51
N ALA A 182 -16.13 10.36 -2.36
CA ALA A 182 -17.00 10.63 -3.50
C ALA A 182 -16.50 11.79 -4.37
N ARG A 183 -15.95 12.85 -3.75
CA ARG A 183 -15.38 14.00 -4.48
C ARG A 183 -14.06 13.66 -5.18
N VAL A 184 -13.22 12.83 -4.57
CA VAL A 184 -12.00 12.34 -5.20
C VAL A 184 -12.33 11.47 -6.41
N GLU A 185 -13.29 10.55 -6.28
CA GLU A 185 -13.76 9.68 -7.36
C GLU A 185 -14.33 10.49 -8.54
N GLU A 186 -15.14 11.52 -8.27
CA GLU A 186 -15.67 12.44 -9.28
C GLU A 186 -14.55 13.10 -10.09
N ILE A 187 -13.54 13.66 -9.41
CA ILE A 187 -12.39 14.32 -10.05
C ILE A 187 -11.60 13.34 -10.91
N LEU A 188 -11.38 12.12 -10.43
CA LEU A 188 -10.58 11.12 -11.14
C LEU A 188 -11.33 10.54 -12.34
N SER A 189 -12.64 10.31 -12.22
CA SER A 189 -13.49 9.87 -13.33
C SER A 189 -13.52 10.91 -14.46
N ASP A 190 -13.71 12.20 -14.13
CA ASP A 190 -13.64 13.30 -15.11
C ASP A 190 -12.24 13.40 -15.75
N THR A 191 -11.18 13.16 -14.98
CA THR A 191 -9.81 13.16 -15.50
C THR A 191 -9.58 12.00 -16.46
N GLU A 192 -10.02 10.79 -16.12
CA GLU A 192 -9.90 9.60 -16.96
C GLU A 192 -10.64 9.80 -18.29
N ALA A 193 -11.89 10.27 -18.24
CA ALA A 193 -12.70 10.51 -19.43
C ALA A 193 -12.02 11.50 -20.39
N ARG A 194 -11.40 12.56 -19.83
CA ARG A 194 -10.63 13.54 -20.63
C ARG A 194 -9.36 12.96 -21.23
N GLN A 195 -8.64 12.09 -20.52
CA GLN A 195 -7.47 11.40 -21.07
C GLN A 195 -7.87 10.46 -22.20
N LYS A 196 -8.91 9.63 -22.01
CA LYS A 196 -9.43 8.73 -23.06
C LYS A 196 -9.81 9.50 -24.31
N LYS A 197 -10.56 10.60 -24.14
CA LYS A 197 -10.90 11.48 -25.26
C LYS A 197 -9.65 12.01 -25.96
N GLN A 198 -8.65 12.47 -25.21
CA GLN A 198 -7.43 13.04 -25.78
C GLN A 198 -6.56 12.02 -26.51
N ILE A 199 -6.48 10.78 -26.03
CA ILE A 199 -5.73 9.69 -26.68
C ILE A 199 -6.29 9.41 -28.08
N GLY A 200 -7.60 9.53 -28.27
CA GLY A 200 -8.25 9.37 -29.59
C GLY A 200 -8.12 10.56 -30.54
N VAL A 201 -7.39 11.62 -30.19
CA VAL A 201 -7.21 12.81 -31.05
C VAL A 201 -5.78 12.80 -31.63
N PRO A 202 -5.61 12.92 -32.97
CA PRO A 202 -4.30 13.12 -33.57
C PRO A 202 -3.58 14.33 -32.97
N SER A 203 -2.33 14.15 -32.55
CA SER A 203 -1.53 15.19 -31.93
C SER A 203 -0.05 14.95 -32.22
N ASP A 204 0.69 16.04 -32.39
CA ASP A 204 2.16 16.01 -32.50
C ASP A 204 2.84 15.79 -31.13
N ALA A 205 2.10 15.89 -30.03
CA ALA A 205 2.60 15.74 -28.66
C ALA A 205 1.63 14.98 -27.73
N PRO A 206 1.24 13.74 -28.07
CA PRO A 206 0.17 13.01 -27.38
C PRO A 206 0.44 12.80 -25.88
N ILE A 207 1.69 12.51 -25.51
CA ILE A 207 2.10 12.34 -24.10
C ILE A 207 1.88 13.64 -23.30
N SER A 208 2.28 14.78 -23.85
CA SER A 208 2.13 16.08 -23.19
C SER A 208 0.66 16.47 -23.02
N ASP A 209 -0.14 16.23 -24.06
CA ASP A 209 -1.56 16.55 -24.05
C ASP A 209 -2.33 15.74 -22.99
N VAL A 210 -2.05 14.45 -22.88
CA VAL A 210 -2.63 13.58 -21.87
C VAL A 210 -2.14 13.98 -20.47
N ALA A 211 -0.86 14.28 -20.31
CA ALA A 211 -0.29 14.78 -19.06
C ALA A 211 -0.94 16.11 -18.61
N SER A 212 -1.32 16.98 -19.54
CA SER A 212 -2.02 18.24 -19.25
C SER A 212 -3.39 17.99 -18.59
N LYS A 213 -4.12 16.95 -19.01
CA LYS A 213 -5.42 16.58 -18.42
C LYS A 213 -5.22 16.09 -16.98
N ARG A 214 -4.22 15.24 -16.74
CA ARG A 214 -3.82 14.83 -15.38
C ARG A 214 -3.42 16.01 -14.51
N ALA A 215 -2.66 16.97 -15.06
CA ALA A 215 -2.28 18.18 -14.32
C ALA A 215 -3.50 19.00 -13.88
N ARG A 216 -4.55 19.10 -14.71
CA ARG A 216 -5.82 19.73 -14.35
C ARG A 216 -6.54 18.98 -13.23
N GLY A 217 -6.62 17.65 -13.30
CA GLY A 217 -7.15 16.79 -12.23
C GLY A 217 -6.40 16.99 -10.92
N GLY A 218 -5.06 17.00 -10.97
CA GLY A 218 -4.20 17.28 -9.81
C GLY A 218 -4.43 18.66 -9.19
N ARG A 219 -4.69 19.70 -9.99
CA ARG A 219 -5.07 21.02 -9.45
C ARG A 219 -6.43 20.97 -8.74
N ALA A 220 -7.39 20.20 -9.25
CA ALA A 220 -8.68 20.02 -8.61
C ALA A 220 -8.55 19.28 -7.26
N LEU A 221 -7.76 18.21 -7.19
CA LEU A 221 -7.44 17.54 -5.93
C LEU A 221 -6.76 18.48 -4.93
N GLY A 222 -5.79 19.28 -5.38
CA GLY A 222 -5.13 20.27 -4.52
C GLY A 222 -6.10 21.31 -3.95
N ARG A 223 -7.13 21.71 -4.71
CA ARG A 223 -8.22 22.57 -4.19
C ARG A 223 -9.10 21.82 -3.20
N LEU A 224 -9.53 20.60 -3.53
CA LEU A 224 -10.35 19.75 -2.65
C LEU A 224 -9.65 19.47 -1.31
N ARG A 225 -8.33 19.23 -1.30
CA ARG A 225 -7.55 19.10 -0.07
C ARG A 225 -7.62 20.35 0.81
N ARG A 226 -7.53 21.54 0.20
CA ARG A 226 -7.58 22.81 0.94
C ARG A 226 -8.99 23.10 1.47
N SER A 227 -10.01 23.00 0.64
CA SER A 227 -11.41 23.29 1.03
C SER A 227 -12.03 22.19 1.88
N GLY A 228 -11.67 20.94 1.61
CA GLY A 228 -12.17 19.73 2.25
C GLY A 228 -11.41 19.34 3.52
N ARG A 229 -10.54 20.19 4.07
CA ARG A 229 -9.84 19.90 5.34
C ARG A 229 -10.83 19.51 6.44
N ARG A 230 -11.99 20.17 6.50
CA ARG A 230 -13.08 19.84 7.46
C ARG A 230 -13.69 18.45 7.24
N LEU A 231 -13.62 17.90 6.03
CA LEU A 231 -14.10 16.54 5.72
C LEU A 231 -13.07 15.47 6.09
N LEU A 232 -11.81 15.85 6.26
CA LEU A 232 -10.70 14.98 6.68
C LEU A 232 -10.50 15.03 8.21
N VAL A 233 -11.10 16.00 8.89
CA VAL A 233 -10.89 16.27 10.33
C VAL A 233 -12.03 15.66 11.13
N ALA A 234 -11.85 14.40 11.49
CA ALA A 234 -12.40 13.80 12.70
C ALA A 234 -11.33 12.85 13.27
N GLY A 235 -10.43 13.39 14.10
CA GLY A 235 -9.51 12.59 14.93
C GLY A 235 -8.42 11.76 14.23
N ARG A 236 -8.15 11.94 12.93
CA ARG A 236 -7.13 11.15 12.19
C ARG A 236 -6.12 12.02 11.44
N ASP A 237 -4.85 11.63 11.49
CA ASP A 237 -3.79 12.23 10.67
C ASP A 237 -3.83 11.61 9.27
N LEU A 238 -4.42 12.32 8.30
CA LEU A 238 -4.54 11.91 6.91
C LEU A 238 -3.80 12.90 5.98
N PRO A 239 -3.02 12.41 5.00
CA PRO A 239 -2.73 11.00 4.69
C PRO A 239 -1.81 10.33 5.74
N SER A 240 -1.86 9.00 5.84
CA SER A 240 -1.00 8.21 6.75
C SER A 240 0.49 8.30 6.38
N GLU A 241 1.39 8.00 7.31
CA GLU A 241 2.83 7.91 7.03
C GLU A 241 3.16 6.88 5.93
N ARG A 242 2.52 5.70 5.94
CA ARG A 242 2.68 4.70 4.87
C ARG A 242 2.27 5.25 3.50
N TRP A 243 1.17 6.01 3.43
CA TRP A 243 0.77 6.66 2.19
C TRP A 243 1.85 7.63 1.69
N LYS A 244 2.45 8.41 2.59
CA LYS A 244 3.54 9.35 2.26
C LYS A 244 4.80 8.61 1.79
N GLN A 245 5.16 7.51 2.45
CA GLN A 245 6.28 6.66 2.06
C GLN A 245 6.08 6.05 0.67
N LEU A 246 4.90 5.49 0.39
CA LEU A 246 4.56 4.93 -0.92
C LEU A 246 4.59 6.00 -2.03
N ALA A 247 4.14 7.22 -1.73
CA ALA A 247 4.27 8.35 -2.64
C ALA A 247 5.74 8.72 -2.92
N ALA A 248 6.59 8.69 -1.89
CA ALA A 248 8.03 8.97 -2.00
C ALA A 248 8.77 7.90 -2.79
N LEU A 249 8.41 6.62 -2.62
CA LEU A 249 8.90 5.52 -3.45
C LEU A 249 8.47 5.71 -4.91
N THR A 250 7.19 6.02 -5.15
CA THR A 250 6.67 6.31 -6.49
C THR A 250 7.42 7.45 -7.17
N ALA A 251 7.85 8.47 -6.41
CA ALA A 251 8.63 9.59 -6.94
C ALA A 251 9.98 9.18 -7.56
N LYS A 252 10.47 7.97 -7.26
CA LYS A 252 11.69 7.34 -7.79
C LYS A 252 11.44 6.42 -9.00
N ALA A 253 10.20 6.32 -9.49
CA ALA A 253 9.91 5.55 -10.70
C ALA A 253 10.62 6.12 -11.93
N LEU A 254 11.18 5.23 -12.76
CA LEU A 254 11.82 5.61 -14.04
C LEU A 254 10.81 6.11 -15.08
N GLN A 255 9.55 5.67 -15.00
CA GLN A 255 8.44 6.23 -15.77
C GLN A 255 8.24 7.70 -15.36
N ILE A 256 8.58 8.64 -16.25
CA ILE A 256 8.61 10.09 -15.96
C ILE A 256 7.27 10.58 -15.42
N GLN A 257 6.16 10.13 -16.04
CA GLN A 257 4.81 10.55 -15.68
C GLN A 257 4.43 10.02 -14.30
N VAL A 258 4.64 8.74 -14.03
CA VAL A 258 4.41 8.11 -12.72
C VAL A 258 5.22 8.81 -11.62
N GLY A 259 6.52 9.00 -11.84
CA GLY A 259 7.40 9.67 -10.88
C GLY A 259 6.98 11.12 -10.59
N ALA A 260 6.47 11.84 -11.60
CA ALA A 260 5.95 13.19 -11.42
C ALA A 260 4.72 13.23 -10.50
N GLU A 261 3.87 12.20 -10.54
CA GLU A 261 2.69 12.12 -9.69
C GLU A 261 3.08 11.88 -8.21
N GLY A 262 4.06 11.00 -7.95
CA GLY A 262 4.67 10.82 -6.62
C GLY A 262 5.25 12.11 -6.05
N ARG A 263 6.07 12.83 -6.84
CA ARG A 263 6.67 14.13 -6.42
C ARG A 263 5.64 15.22 -6.08
N ARG A 264 4.42 15.11 -6.61
CA ARG A 264 3.35 16.09 -6.41
C ARG A 264 2.31 15.64 -5.37
N ALA A 265 2.45 14.44 -4.81
CA ALA A 265 1.52 13.85 -3.86
C ALA A 265 1.17 14.78 -2.70
N GLY A 266 2.18 15.36 -2.03
CA GLY A 266 1.97 16.25 -0.89
C GLY A 266 1.16 17.51 -1.22
N ARG A 267 1.19 17.99 -2.48
CA ARG A 267 0.38 19.14 -2.92
C ARG A 267 -1.07 18.76 -3.22
N ARG A 268 -1.29 17.53 -3.68
CA ARG A 268 -2.59 17.03 -4.15
C ARG A 268 -3.41 16.35 -3.07
N GLY A 269 -2.76 15.67 -2.13
CA GLY A 269 -3.42 14.86 -1.11
C GLY A 269 -3.97 13.55 -1.66
N LEU A 270 -4.97 12.99 -0.95
CA LEU A 270 -5.67 11.78 -1.38
C LEU A 270 -6.30 11.98 -2.76
N GLY A 271 -6.18 10.96 -3.60
CA GLY A 271 -6.47 10.97 -5.04
C GLY A 271 -5.21 11.02 -5.91
N ALA A 272 -4.04 11.31 -5.32
CA ALA A 272 -2.78 11.34 -6.05
C ALA A 272 -2.36 9.95 -6.54
N ALA A 273 -2.64 8.88 -5.78
CA ALA A 273 -2.35 7.52 -6.24
C ALA A 273 -3.24 7.15 -7.44
N GLY A 274 -4.51 7.57 -7.44
CA GLY A 274 -5.40 7.43 -8.59
C GLY A 274 -4.89 8.14 -9.86
N LEU A 275 -4.28 9.32 -9.73
CA LEU A 275 -3.62 9.98 -10.88
C LEU A 275 -2.36 9.26 -11.35
N ALA A 276 -1.61 8.62 -10.45
CA ALA A 276 -0.46 7.79 -10.83
C ALA A 276 -0.91 6.53 -11.58
N ALA A 277 -2.00 5.88 -11.15
CA ALA A 277 -2.61 4.76 -11.88
C ALA A 277 -3.09 5.18 -13.29
N LEU A 278 -3.63 6.41 -13.42
CA LEU A 278 -3.95 7.00 -14.71
C LEU A 278 -2.75 7.32 -15.60
N ALA A 279 -1.58 7.54 -15.02
CA ALA A 279 -0.35 7.73 -15.78
C ALA A 279 0.12 6.41 -16.38
N VAL A 280 0.14 5.33 -15.59
CA VAL A 280 0.45 3.98 -16.08
C VAL A 280 -0.47 3.60 -17.23
N LYS A 281 -1.79 3.66 -17.01
CA LYS A 281 -2.80 3.31 -18.01
C LYS A 281 -2.67 4.07 -19.33
N SER A 282 -2.27 5.34 -19.28
CA SER A 282 -2.11 6.13 -20.50
C SER A 282 -0.79 5.86 -21.22
N ASP A 283 0.27 5.56 -20.48
CA ASP A 283 1.56 5.24 -21.09
C ASP A 283 1.40 3.92 -21.87
N ASP A 284 0.68 2.94 -21.31
CA ASP A 284 0.32 1.69 -22.01
C ASP A 284 -0.52 1.95 -23.26
N ALA A 285 -1.51 2.83 -23.19
CA ALA A 285 -2.42 3.11 -24.31
C ALA A 285 -1.81 3.97 -25.42
N ILE A 286 -0.68 4.66 -25.16
CA ILE A 286 0.03 5.47 -26.16
C ILE A 286 1.14 4.64 -26.85
N HIS A 287 1.72 3.67 -26.12
CA HIS A 287 2.87 2.90 -26.60
C HIS A 287 2.54 1.46 -27.01
N GLY A 288 1.38 0.92 -26.60
CA GLY A 288 0.83 -0.35 -27.07
C GLY A 288 -0.05 -0.18 -28.29
#